data_AF-A0A537PF01-F1
#
_entry.id   AF-A0A537PF01-F1
#
_cell.length_a   1.000
_cell.length_b   1.000
_cell.length_c   1.000
_cell.angle_alpha   90.00
_cell.angle_beta   90.00
_cell.angle_gamma   90.00
#
_symmetry.space_group_name_H-M   'P 1'
#
loop_
_entity.id
_entity.type
_entity.pdbx_description
1 polymer ?
#
loop_
_entity_poly.entity_id
_entity_poly.type
_entity_poly.pdbx_seq_one_letter_code
_entity_poly.pdbx_strand_id
1 'polypeptide(L)'
;MRGTMKIGFIGTGTMGQPMLANLVKKGFQAAAYDRVPAALDAAVRLGAERAGSAGEAAASGDLVITMLPSSANVEAAYLGPGGILEGIAAGRLCVDMSTIDPGTSQRVAARLGERGIRFLDAPVSGGVGGAVAGTLAIMVGGAAGDLDEARPVLAAMGTNI
;
A
#
# COMPACT_ATOMS: atom_id res chain seq x y z
N MET A 1 -15.79 16.52 -11.75
CA MET A 1 -14.89 16.38 -10.58
C MET A 1 -14.41 14.95 -10.56
N ARG A 2 -13.11 14.66 -10.78
CA ARG A 2 -12.61 13.31 -10.49
C ARG A 2 -12.67 13.18 -8.97
N GLY A 3 -13.39 12.18 -8.47
CA GLY A 3 -13.47 11.91 -7.04
C GLY A 3 -12.06 11.72 -6.47
N THR A 4 -11.88 12.06 -5.20
CA THR A 4 -10.68 11.73 -4.45
C THR A 4 -10.38 10.23 -4.58
N MET A 5 -9.16 9.88 -5.00
CA MET A 5 -8.72 8.49 -5.10
C MET A 5 -8.77 7.81 -3.73
N LYS A 6 -9.35 6.60 -3.65
CA LYS A 6 -9.41 5.80 -2.42
C LYS A 6 -8.26 4.78 -2.40
N ILE A 7 -7.59 4.66 -1.27
CA ILE A 7 -6.41 3.78 -1.11
C ILE A 7 -6.75 2.60 -0.20
N GLY A 8 -6.50 1.38 -0.65
CA GLY A 8 -6.44 0.22 0.23
C GLY A 8 -5.08 0.20 0.92
N PHE A 9 -5.00 0.37 2.24
CA PHE A 9 -3.73 0.46 2.96
C PHE A 9 -3.55 -0.72 3.91
N ILE A 10 -2.59 -1.60 3.63
CA ILE A 10 -2.34 -2.82 4.40
C ILE A 10 -1.00 -2.71 5.12
N GLY A 11 -1.02 -2.92 6.44
CA GLY A 11 0.15 -2.75 7.31
C GLY A 11 0.21 -1.34 7.87
N THR A 12 -0.45 -1.13 9.02
CA THR A 12 -0.56 0.17 9.70
C THR A 12 0.24 0.18 11.00
N GLY A 13 1.45 -0.40 10.94
CA GLY A 13 2.43 -0.38 12.02
C GLY A 13 3.28 0.89 12.03
N THR A 14 4.51 0.79 12.54
CA THR A 14 5.44 1.91 12.78
C THR A 14 5.68 2.82 11.57
N MET A 15 5.86 2.24 10.38
CA MET A 15 5.99 3.02 9.14
C MET A 15 4.64 3.36 8.51
N GLY A 16 3.69 2.41 8.54
CA GLY A 16 2.40 2.56 7.87
C GLY A 16 1.52 3.67 8.45
N GLN A 17 1.49 3.86 9.78
CA GLN A 17 0.67 4.92 10.39
C GLN A 17 1.02 6.33 9.93
N PRO A 18 2.29 6.78 10.01
CA PRO A 18 2.63 8.13 9.55
C PRO A 18 2.43 8.30 8.04
N MET A 19 2.68 7.26 7.24
CA MET A 19 2.41 7.27 5.80
C MET A 19 0.90 7.45 5.51
N LEU A 20 0.06 6.65 6.16
CA LEU A 20 -1.40 6.76 6.08
C LEU A 20 -1.90 8.14 6.54
N ALA A 21 -1.35 8.67 7.64
CA ALA A 21 -1.71 9.99 8.14
C ALA A 21 -1.42 11.08 7.08
N ASN A 22 -0.32 10.97 6.34
CA ASN A 22 -0.01 11.92 5.28
C ASN A 22 -0.98 11.82 4.10
N LEU A 23 -1.36 10.61 3.70
CA LEU A 23 -2.40 10.40 2.69
C LEU A 23 -3.72 11.06 3.10
N VAL A 24 -4.20 10.80 4.32
CA VAL A 24 -5.45 11.39 4.81
C VAL A 24 -5.36 12.92 4.90
N LYS A 25 -4.24 13.48 5.39
CA LYS A 25 -4.01 14.93 5.44
C LYS A 25 -4.02 15.59 4.06
N LYS A 26 -3.57 14.87 3.02
CA LYS A 26 -3.60 15.33 1.62
C LYS A 26 -4.96 15.11 0.95
N GLY A 27 -5.93 14.62 1.71
CA GLY A 27 -7.33 14.49 1.30
C GLY A 27 -7.66 13.16 0.66
N PHE A 28 -6.74 12.20 0.59
CA PHE A 28 -7.04 10.84 0.10
C PHE A 28 -7.97 10.11 1.06
N GLN A 29 -8.89 9.30 0.52
CA GLN A 29 -9.64 8.34 1.32
C GLN A 29 -8.81 7.08 1.50
N ALA A 30 -8.94 6.40 2.62
CA ALA A 30 -8.24 5.14 2.86
C ALA A 30 -9.12 4.12 3.56
N ALA A 31 -9.08 2.87 3.09
CA ALA A 31 -9.54 1.71 3.84
C ALA A 31 -8.31 0.95 4.34
N ALA A 32 -8.18 0.80 5.65
CA ALA A 32 -7.01 0.25 6.29
C ALA A 32 -7.27 -1.17 6.80
N TYR A 33 -6.23 -2.00 6.73
CA TYR A 33 -6.18 -3.30 7.40
C TYR A 33 -4.81 -3.52 8.07
N ASP A 34 -4.84 -4.14 9.24
CA ASP A 34 -3.68 -4.73 9.89
C ASP A 34 -4.13 -5.95 10.70
N ARG A 35 -3.30 -6.99 10.74
CA ARG A 35 -3.55 -8.19 11.55
C ARG A 35 -3.49 -7.89 13.05
N VAL A 36 -2.80 -6.81 13.45
CA VAL A 36 -2.69 -6.36 14.83
C VAL A 36 -3.83 -5.36 15.10
N PRO A 37 -4.83 -5.70 15.94
CA PRO A 37 -6.01 -4.86 16.13
C PRO A 37 -5.69 -3.44 16.58
N ALA A 38 -4.70 -3.28 17.47
CA ALA A 38 -4.28 -1.98 17.99
C ALA A 38 -3.67 -1.06 16.91
N ALA A 39 -2.98 -1.62 15.92
CA ALA A 39 -2.44 -0.89 14.78
C ALA A 39 -3.57 -0.37 13.88
N LEU A 40 -4.54 -1.24 13.60
CA LEU A 40 -5.73 -0.89 12.83
C LEU A 40 -6.62 0.14 13.56
N ASP A 41 -6.78 0.04 14.89
CA ASP A 41 -7.51 1.05 15.68
C ASP A 41 -6.86 2.43 15.58
N ALA A 42 -5.53 2.49 15.59
CA ALA A 42 -4.80 3.73 15.41
C ALA A 42 -4.97 4.30 14.00
N ALA A 43 -4.97 3.45 12.97
CA ALA A 43 -5.28 3.86 11.60
C ALA A 43 -6.68 4.48 11.45
N VAL A 44 -7.68 3.89 12.11
CA VAL A 44 -9.05 4.43 12.12
C VAL A 44 -9.11 5.80 12.80
N ARG A 45 -8.39 5.99 13.91
CA ARG A 45 -8.28 7.31 14.58
C ARG A 45 -7.63 8.38 13.70
N LEU A 46 -6.84 7.97 12.70
CA LEU A 46 -6.24 8.87 11.71
C LEU A 46 -7.17 9.19 10.54
N GLY A 47 -8.39 8.62 10.50
CA GLY A 47 -9.40 8.91 9.49
C GLY A 47 -9.53 7.85 8.40
N ALA A 48 -8.89 6.68 8.54
CA ALA A 48 -9.13 5.56 7.64
C ALA A 48 -10.42 4.80 8.01
N GLU A 49 -11.08 4.25 6.99
CA GLU A 49 -12.12 3.25 7.16
C GLU A 49 -11.51 1.91 7.56
N ARG A 50 -12.19 1.17 8.43
CA ARG A 50 -11.74 -0.17 8.86
C ARG A 50 -12.16 -1.21 7.83
N ALA A 51 -11.22 -2.06 7.40
CA ALA A 51 -11.52 -3.29 6.67
C ALA A 51 -11.30 -4.53 7.57
N GLY A 52 -12.04 -5.60 7.32
CA GLY A 52 -11.94 -6.89 8.02
C GLY A 52 -10.84 -7.80 7.49
N SER A 53 -10.31 -7.56 6.28
CA SER A 53 -9.19 -8.29 5.70
C SER A 53 -8.37 -7.43 4.73
N ALA A 54 -7.22 -7.96 4.29
CA ALA A 54 -6.39 -7.31 3.27
C ALA A 54 -7.11 -7.24 1.92
N GLY A 55 -7.84 -8.30 1.55
CA GLY A 55 -8.69 -8.36 0.36
C GLY A 55 -9.84 -7.35 0.42
N GLU A 56 -10.47 -7.15 1.58
CA GLU A 56 -11.54 -6.16 1.74
C GLU A 56 -11.01 -4.73 1.61
N ALA A 57 -9.86 -4.42 2.23
CA ALA A 57 -9.20 -3.13 2.05
C ALA A 57 -8.88 -2.88 0.56
N ALA A 58 -8.33 -3.90 -0.12
CA ALA A 58 -7.96 -3.83 -1.52
C ALA A 58 -9.17 -3.66 -2.46
N ALA A 59 -10.28 -4.34 -2.19
CA ALA A 59 -11.51 -4.25 -2.99
C ALA A 59 -12.10 -2.83 -3.04
N SER A 60 -11.91 -2.07 -1.96
CA SER A 60 -12.44 -0.72 -1.82
C SER A 60 -11.53 0.38 -2.40
N GLY A 61 -10.25 0.05 -2.66
CA GLY A 61 -9.24 0.99 -3.13
C GLY A 61 -9.17 1.06 -4.66
N ASP A 62 -8.90 2.24 -5.18
CA ASP A 62 -8.47 2.42 -6.56
C ASP A 62 -7.02 1.97 -6.77
N LEU A 63 -6.21 2.10 -5.72
CA LEU A 63 -4.81 1.69 -5.62
C LEU A 63 -4.60 1.06 -4.24
N VAL A 64 -3.72 0.07 -4.16
CA VAL A 64 -3.38 -0.62 -2.90
C VAL A 64 -1.94 -0.32 -2.51
N ILE A 65 -1.71 0.04 -1.26
CA ILE A 65 -0.39 0.19 -0.65
C ILE A 65 -0.19 -0.91 0.39
N THR A 66 0.95 -1.57 0.36
CA THR A 66 1.42 -2.42 1.46
C THR A 66 2.68 -1.86 2.11
N MET A 67 2.75 -1.93 3.45
CA MET A 67 3.93 -1.55 4.23
C MET A 67 4.12 -2.55 5.38
N LEU A 68 4.83 -3.63 5.10
CA LEU A 68 4.88 -4.84 5.92
C LEU A 68 6.31 -5.17 6.37
N PRO A 69 6.48 -5.88 7.50
CA PRO A 69 7.80 -6.02 8.12
C PRO A 69 8.71 -7.08 7.49
N SER A 70 8.20 -7.95 6.61
CA SER A 70 8.99 -9.01 5.99
C SER A 70 8.36 -9.56 4.71
N SER A 71 9.18 -10.25 3.89
CA SER A 71 8.74 -10.99 2.72
C SER A 71 7.59 -11.96 3.00
N ALA A 72 7.67 -12.70 4.12
CA ALA A 72 6.61 -13.64 4.50
C ALA A 72 5.28 -12.93 4.82
N ASN A 73 5.35 -11.71 5.38
CA ASN A 73 4.15 -10.91 5.61
C ASN A 73 3.56 -10.36 4.32
N VAL A 74 4.40 -9.93 3.37
CA VAL A 74 3.94 -9.52 2.04
C VAL A 74 3.27 -10.69 1.33
N GLU A 75 3.92 -11.86 1.27
CA GLU A 75 3.36 -13.04 0.61
C GLU A 75 2.02 -13.46 1.23
N ALA A 76 1.91 -13.46 2.56
CA ALA A 76 0.65 -13.75 3.25
C ALA A 76 -0.45 -12.69 2.98
N ALA A 77 -0.09 -11.40 2.95
CA ALA A 77 -1.06 -10.33 2.69
C ALA A 77 -1.58 -10.34 1.25
N TYR A 78 -0.72 -10.70 0.28
CA TYR A 78 -1.11 -10.77 -1.13
C TYR A 78 -1.81 -12.08 -1.49
N LEU A 79 -1.20 -13.22 -1.13
CA LEU A 79 -1.54 -14.53 -1.67
C LEU A 79 -2.19 -15.47 -0.64
N GLY A 80 -2.21 -15.08 0.63
CA GLY A 80 -2.87 -15.85 1.69
C GLY A 80 -4.40 -15.71 1.69
N PRO A 81 -5.10 -16.49 2.52
CA PRO A 81 -6.55 -16.42 2.65
C PRO A 81 -7.03 -15.04 3.08
N GLY A 82 -8.05 -14.49 2.42
CA GLY A 82 -8.51 -13.12 2.64
C GLY A 82 -7.49 -12.07 2.19
N GLY A 83 -6.53 -12.47 1.36
CA GLY A 83 -5.46 -11.63 0.84
C GLY A 83 -5.91 -10.71 -0.29
N ILE A 84 -5.00 -9.81 -0.69
CA ILE A 84 -5.24 -8.79 -1.72
C ILE A 84 -5.67 -9.44 -3.04
N LEU A 85 -5.06 -10.55 -3.46
CA LEU A 85 -5.36 -11.24 -4.73
C LEU A 85 -6.82 -11.73 -4.81
N GLU A 86 -7.45 -12.03 -3.67
CA GLU A 86 -8.84 -12.51 -3.62
C GLU A 86 -9.85 -11.36 -3.73
N GLY A 87 -9.51 -10.18 -3.21
CA GLY A 87 -10.44 -9.04 -3.14
C GLY A 87 -10.25 -7.97 -4.20
N ILE A 88 -9.04 -7.78 -4.73
CA ILE A 88 -8.75 -6.70 -5.67
C ILE A 88 -9.33 -6.97 -7.06
N ALA A 89 -9.88 -5.92 -7.68
CA ALA A 89 -10.38 -6.00 -9.05
C ALA A 89 -9.23 -6.03 -10.08
N ALA A 90 -9.45 -6.71 -11.21
CA ALA A 90 -8.52 -6.66 -12.35
C ALA A 90 -8.32 -5.21 -12.86
N GLY A 91 -7.13 -4.93 -13.39
CA GLY A 91 -6.71 -3.60 -13.86
C GLY A 91 -6.25 -2.64 -12.75
N ARG A 92 -6.49 -2.96 -11.48
CA ARG A 92 -6.04 -2.16 -10.34
C ARG A 92 -4.54 -2.29 -10.11
N LEU A 93 -4.01 -1.33 -9.36
CA LEU A 93 -2.58 -1.22 -9.08
C LEU A 93 -2.28 -1.50 -7.61
N CYS A 94 -1.33 -2.40 -7.40
CA CYS A 94 -0.71 -2.66 -6.11
C CYS A 94 0.68 -2.02 -6.06
N VAL A 95 0.99 -1.38 -4.95
CA VAL A 95 2.30 -0.77 -4.68
C VAL A 95 2.81 -1.34 -3.36
N ASP A 96 3.81 -2.21 -3.43
CA ASP A 96 4.48 -2.70 -2.23
C ASP A 96 5.61 -1.76 -1.84
N MET A 97 5.50 -1.17 -0.65
CA MET A 97 6.50 -0.25 -0.12
C MET A 97 7.38 -0.89 0.95
N SER A 98 7.20 -2.19 1.18
CA SER A 98 7.94 -2.99 2.14
C SER A 98 9.39 -3.19 1.68
N THR A 99 10.31 -3.36 2.63
CA THR A 99 11.67 -3.79 2.32
C THR A 99 11.71 -5.32 2.32
N ILE A 100 11.67 -5.92 1.13
CA ILE A 100 11.64 -7.38 0.94
C ILE A 100 12.72 -7.87 -0.03
N ASP A 101 12.90 -9.18 -0.09
CA ASP A 101 13.78 -9.77 -1.10
C ASP A 101 13.17 -9.66 -2.52
N PRO A 102 14.00 -9.45 -3.56
CA PRO A 102 13.50 -9.32 -4.94
C PRO A 102 12.72 -10.54 -5.43
N GLY A 103 13.06 -11.75 -4.95
CA GLY A 103 12.38 -12.98 -5.36
C GLY A 103 10.92 -13.01 -4.92
N THR A 104 10.62 -12.54 -3.71
CA THR A 104 9.25 -12.41 -3.21
C THR A 104 8.46 -11.37 -4.00
N SER A 105 9.04 -10.20 -4.24
CA SER A 105 8.44 -9.15 -5.08
C SER A 105 8.05 -9.68 -6.46
N GLN A 106 8.97 -10.39 -7.14
CA GLN A 106 8.73 -11.01 -8.44
C GLN A 106 7.65 -12.09 -8.42
N ARG A 107 7.63 -12.95 -7.39
CA ARG A 107 6.58 -13.99 -7.25
C ARG A 107 5.20 -13.36 -7.07
N VAL A 108 5.08 -12.35 -6.21
CA VAL A 108 3.81 -11.64 -5.99
C VAL A 108 3.35 -10.96 -7.28
N ALA A 109 4.24 -10.23 -7.96
CA ALA A 109 3.94 -9.59 -9.23
C ALA A 109 3.45 -10.59 -10.29
N ALA A 110 4.09 -11.76 -10.42
CA ALA A 110 3.67 -12.80 -11.36
C ALA A 110 2.25 -13.31 -11.07
N ARG A 111 1.93 -13.61 -9.80
CA ARG A 111 0.60 -14.10 -9.39
C ARG A 111 -0.49 -13.05 -9.56
N LEU A 112 -0.17 -11.77 -9.35
CA LEU A 112 -1.09 -10.66 -9.63
C LEU A 112 -1.33 -10.51 -11.15
N GLY A 113 -0.27 -10.64 -11.95
CA GLY A 113 -0.31 -10.57 -13.40
C GLY A 113 -1.23 -11.63 -14.04
N GLU A 114 -1.24 -12.85 -13.49
CA GLU A 114 -2.18 -13.93 -13.92
C GLU A 114 -3.66 -13.51 -13.82
N ARG A 115 -3.98 -12.52 -12.98
CA ARG A 115 -5.32 -11.98 -12.76
C ARG A 115 -5.52 -10.59 -13.36
N GLY A 116 -4.57 -10.11 -14.15
CA GLY A 116 -4.59 -8.78 -14.77
C GLY A 116 -4.44 -7.64 -13.77
N ILE A 117 -3.82 -7.89 -12.61
CA ILE A 117 -3.55 -6.87 -11.59
C ILE A 117 -2.12 -6.36 -11.78
N ARG A 118 -1.94 -5.05 -11.69
CA ARG A 118 -0.65 -4.38 -11.90
C ARG A 118 0.10 -4.24 -10.57
N PHE A 119 1.43 -4.17 -10.64
CA PHE A 119 2.28 -4.15 -9.45
C PHE A 119 3.49 -3.23 -9.62
N LEU A 120 3.76 -2.44 -8.59
CA LEU A 120 5.01 -1.69 -8.40
C LEU A 120 5.71 -2.18 -7.12
N ASP A 121 7.01 -2.44 -7.23
CA ASP A 121 7.92 -2.60 -6.11
C ASP A 121 8.49 -1.22 -5.77
N ALA A 122 8.19 -0.68 -4.59
CA ALA A 122 8.47 0.71 -4.23
C ALA A 122 9.03 0.87 -2.80
N PRO A 123 10.10 0.14 -2.42
CA PRO A 123 10.70 0.24 -1.10
C PRO A 123 11.13 1.68 -0.77
N VAL A 124 11.22 1.98 0.52
CA VAL A 124 11.48 3.34 1.00
C VAL A 124 12.73 3.47 1.87
N SER A 125 13.31 4.67 1.85
CA SER A 125 14.37 5.11 2.77
C SER A 125 13.98 6.42 3.46
N GLY A 126 14.62 6.71 4.60
CA GLY A 126 14.34 7.88 5.46
C GLY A 126 13.72 7.54 6.82
N GLY A 127 13.37 6.27 7.05
CA GLY A 127 12.86 5.76 8.32
C GLY A 127 11.59 6.46 8.81
N VAL A 128 11.28 6.30 10.10
CA VAL A 128 10.05 6.85 10.71
C VAL A 128 10.01 8.37 10.63
N GLY A 129 11.16 9.04 10.79
CA GLY A 129 11.25 10.49 10.66
C GLY A 129 10.80 10.99 9.28
N GLY A 130 11.32 10.36 8.22
CA GLY A 130 10.91 10.67 6.84
C GLY A 130 9.44 10.32 6.58
N ALA A 131 8.95 9.21 7.14
CA ALA A 131 7.54 8.82 7.02
C ALA A 131 6.60 9.84 7.69
N VAL A 132 6.94 10.34 8.88
CA VAL A 132 6.16 11.38 9.58
C VAL A 132 6.18 12.69 8.80
N ALA A 133 7.34 13.08 8.26
CA ALA A 133 7.51 14.33 7.52
C ALA A 133 6.91 14.29 6.11
N GLY A 134 6.63 13.11 5.55
CA GLY A 134 6.22 12.95 4.16
C GLY A 134 7.37 13.19 3.18
N THR A 135 8.59 12.85 3.58
CA THR A 135 9.83 13.12 2.82
C THR A 135 10.63 11.84 2.56
N LEU A 136 9.96 10.69 2.49
CA LEU A 136 10.61 9.44 2.11
C LEU A 136 11.27 9.55 0.73
N ALA A 137 12.38 8.83 0.58
CA ALA A 137 12.89 8.47 -0.74
C ALA A 137 12.27 7.13 -1.13
N ILE A 138 11.63 7.05 -2.29
CA ILE A 138 10.85 5.91 -2.77
C ILE A 138 11.54 5.40 -4.05
N MET A 139 11.98 4.14 -4.05
CA MET A 139 12.72 3.58 -5.19
C MET A 139 11.80 2.65 -5.96
N VAL A 140 11.34 3.06 -7.14
CA VAL A 140 10.27 2.35 -7.85
C VAL A 140 10.81 1.45 -8.96
N GLY A 141 10.44 0.17 -8.91
CA GLY A 141 10.56 -0.81 -9.98
C GLY A 141 9.19 -1.20 -10.53
N GLY A 142 9.02 -1.09 -11.85
CA GLY A 142 7.79 -1.48 -12.56
C GLY A 142 7.55 -0.66 -13.82
N ALA A 143 6.32 -0.69 -14.34
CA ALA A 143 5.98 0.02 -15.57
C ALA A 143 5.87 1.54 -15.34
N ALA A 144 6.38 2.34 -16.28
CA ALA A 144 6.36 3.80 -16.18
C ALA A 144 4.93 4.38 -16.08
N GLY A 145 3.97 3.82 -16.83
CA GLY A 145 2.57 4.25 -16.76
C GLY A 145 1.92 3.99 -15.40
N ASP A 146 2.31 2.90 -14.73
CA ASP A 146 1.84 2.57 -13.39
C ASP A 146 2.42 3.54 -12.35
N LEU A 147 3.70 3.90 -12.51
CA LEU A 147 4.34 4.94 -11.69
C LEU A 147 3.65 6.30 -11.88
N ASP A 148 3.34 6.70 -13.11
CA ASP A 148 2.67 7.97 -13.36
C ASP A 148 1.29 8.03 -12.71
N GLU A 149 0.54 6.92 -12.69
CA GLU A 149 -0.72 6.80 -11.96
C GLU A 149 -0.55 6.85 -10.44
N ALA A 150 0.47 6.18 -9.90
CA ALA A 150 0.75 6.16 -8.46
C ALA A 150 1.39 7.46 -7.94
N ARG A 151 1.99 8.28 -8.83
CA ARG A 151 2.80 9.46 -8.46
C ARG A 151 2.10 10.42 -7.50
N PRO A 152 0.80 10.78 -7.65
CA PRO A 152 0.12 11.66 -6.70
C PRO A 152 0.05 11.07 -5.28
N VAL A 153 -0.11 9.76 -5.17
CA VAL A 153 -0.16 9.03 -3.89
C VAL A 153 1.23 8.94 -3.28
N LEU A 154 2.24 8.58 -4.08
CA LEU A 154 3.64 8.52 -3.63
C LEU A 154 4.15 9.89 -3.16
N ALA A 155 3.83 10.97 -3.88
CA ALA A 155 4.23 12.33 -3.55
C ALA A 155 3.56 12.89 -2.28
N ALA A 156 2.52 12.23 -1.76
CA ALA A 156 1.99 12.56 -0.45
C ALA A 156 2.84 12.02 0.71
N MET A 157 3.70 11.02 0.44
CA MET A 157 4.50 10.34 1.46
C MET A 157 6.01 10.52 1.26
N GLY A 158 6.44 10.97 0.08
CA GLY A 158 7.84 11.15 -0.27
C GLY A 158 8.11 12.35 -1.16
N THR A 159 9.37 12.79 -1.15
CA THR A 159 9.85 13.94 -1.93
C THR A 159 10.86 13.56 -3.01
N ASN A 160 11.33 12.31 -3.02
CA ASN A 160 12.24 11.77 -4.04
C ASN A 160 11.70 10.42 -4.49
N ILE A 161 11.27 10.30 -5.75
CA ILE A 161 10.54 9.15 -6.31
C ILE A 161 11.15 8.79 -7.66
#